data_AF-A0A2D6NES3-F1
#
_entry.id   AF-A0A2D6NES3-F1
#
_cell.length_a   1.000
_cell.length_b   1.000
_cell.length_c   1.000
_cell.angle_alpha   90.00
_cell.angle_beta   90.00
_cell.angle_gamma   90.00
#
_symmetry.space_group_name_H-M   'P 1'
#
loop_
_entity.id
_entity.type
_entity.pdbx_description
1 polymer ?
#
loop_
_entity_poly.entity_id
_entity_poly.type
_entity_poly.pdbx_seq_one_letter_code
_entity_poly.pdbx_strand_id
1 'polypeptide(L)'
;DDKKYSISEQKKNADKQIKQAEDERTNIGTQKEKIKKDIADLKEKQSKFTNLIEDKISKIMPSKVKKEKNSLMKTEDKLKKLVEEYAPKAEKLKADIEKLKLDKAEAKQLLKDSDLLKKTKEQLERKELKLKKEIENLKLKDSELEEKTNNLENLEKNLKKRESSLKASITKLKNKEENLLVRDRELKIEVKDLETRKKGFDLRESEVKEMETFIVGERQDLKGIKDDVLFREAEARNKLEETKEIAKEIRREEMKIISEGRKLDSLGFEKYLHEKPEKPEKSTLINPELEDFNKKISLCRDMISNSQLVDAKKLYNDIRQGFTRTNINPSQKEIIFNSIRELYDDIYLGLISNY
;
A
#
# COMPACT_ATOMS: atom_id res chain seq x y z
N ASP A 1 -27.74 -95.70 -7.19
CA ASP A 1 -28.74 -96.55 -6.52
C ASP A 1 -28.20 -97.83 -5.85
N ASP A 2 -26.91 -97.96 -5.49
CA ASP A 2 -26.41 -99.22 -4.88
C ASP A 2 -26.22 -99.20 -3.34
N LYS A 3 -26.58 -98.11 -2.66
CA LYS A 3 -26.46 -98.02 -1.17
C LYS A 3 -27.76 -98.28 -0.41
N LYS A 4 -28.91 -98.37 -1.09
CA LYS A 4 -30.20 -98.74 -0.46
C LYS A 4 -30.46 -100.26 -0.47
N TYR A 5 -29.82 -101.02 -1.35
CA TYR A 5 -29.94 -102.48 -1.39
C TYR A 5 -29.13 -103.19 -0.29
N SER A 6 -28.02 -102.59 0.15
CA SER A 6 -27.14 -103.13 1.21
C SER A 6 -27.75 -103.07 2.63
N ILE A 7 -28.58 -102.07 2.93
CA ILE A 7 -29.22 -101.91 4.25
C ILE A 7 -30.40 -102.89 4.44
N SER A 8 -31.12 -103.22 3.37
CA SER A 8 -32.23 -104.20 3.39
C SER A 8 -31.75 -105.63 3.64
N GLU A 9 -30.63 -106.03 3.03
CA GLU A 9 -30.00 -107.34 3.28
C GLU A 9 -29.35 -107.42 4.66
N GLN A 10 -28.70 -106.35 5.12
CA GLN A 10 -28.18 -106.29 6.49
C GLN A 10 -29.30 -106.36 7.53
N LYS A 11 -30.47 -105.76 7.26
CA LYS A 11 -31.63 -105.84 8.15
C LYS A 11 -32.25 -107.24 8.18
N LYS A 12 -32.39 -107.91 7.02
CA LYS A 12 -32.85 -109.31 6.97
C LYS A 12 -31.87 -110.29 7.63
N ASN A 13 -30.56 -110.02 7.54
CA ASN A 13 -29.55 -110.84 8.19
C ASN A 13 -29.51 -110.60 9.71
N ALA A 14 -29.67 -109.34 10.13
CA ALA A 14 -29.84 -108.99 11.54
C ALA A 14 -31.13 -109.59 12.13
N ASP A 15 -32.25 -109.54 11.41
CA ASP A 15 -33.52 -110.13 11.87
C ASP A 15 -33.43 -111.67 11.96
N LYS A 16 -32.68 -112.33 11.05
CA LYS A 16 -32.37 -113.77 11.17
C LYS A 16 -31.49 -114.08 12.38
N GLN A 17 -30.46 -113.27 12.62
CA GLN A 17 -29.56 -113.44 13.78
C GLN A 17 -30.28 -113.18 15.10
N ILE A 18 -31.18 -112.18 15.15
CA ILE A 18 -32.02 -111.90 16.31
C ILE A 18 -32.96 -113.08 16.58
N LYS A 19 -33.62 -113.61 15.54
CA LYS A 19 -34.53 -114.76 15.69
C LYS A 19 -33.78 -116.02 16.16
N GLN A 20 -32.58 -116.26 15.63
CA GLN A 20 -31.72 -117.35 16.08
C GLN A 20 -31.26 -117.14 17.54
N ALA A 21 -30.90 -115.91 17.92
CA ALA A 21 -30.53 -115.58 19.30
C ALA A 21 -31.72 -115.71 20.27
N GLU A 22 -32.95 -115.45 19.82
CA GLU A 22 -34.17 -115.64 20.60
C GLU A 22 -34.50 -117.14 20.79
N ASP A 23 -34.33 -117.96 19.74
CA ASP A 23 -34.47 -119.41 19.81
C ASP A 23 -33.39 -120.05 20.71
N GLU A 24 -32.15 -119.56 20.64
CA GLU A 24 -31.07 -119.96 21.57
C GLU A 24 -31.35 -119.51 23.00
N ARG A 25 -31.88 -118.30 23.20
CA ARG A 25 -32.25 -117.79 24.53
C ARG A 25 -33.39 -118.59 25.14
N THR A 26 -34.37 -119.03 24.36
CA THR A 26 -35.47 -119.89 24.84
C THR A 26 -34.97 -121.30 25.15
N ASN A 27 -34.05 -121.86 24.35
CA ASN A 27 -33.39 -123.14 24.64
C ASN A 27 -32.48 -123.09 25.89
N ILE A 28 -31.74 -121.99 26.08
CA ILE A 28 -30.98 -121.75 27.32
C ILE A 28 -31.94 -121.60 28.51
N GLY A 29 -33.11 -120.99 28.31
CA GLY A 29 -34.17 -120.89 29.30
C GLY A 29 -34.70 -122.27 29.75
N THR A 30 -35.00 -123.16 28.80
CA THR A 30 -35.47 -124.52 29.10
C THR A 30 -34.38 -125.39 29.74
N GLN A 31 -33.12 -125.25 29.31
CA GLN A 31 -31.98 -125.90 29.96
C GLN A 31 -31.77 -125.37 31.38
N LYS A 32 -31.91 -124.07 31.62
CA LYS A 32 -31.82 -123.47 32.96
C LYS A 32 -32.90 -123.98 33.90
N GLU A 33 -34.13 -124.16 33.41
CA GLU A 33 -35.22 -124.80 34.16
C GLU A 33 -34.91 -126.28 34.48
N LYS A 34 -34.40 -127.03 33.50
CA LYS A 34 -33.99 -128.43 33.71
C LYS A 34 -32.87 -128.54 34.74
N ILE A 35 -31.85 -127.70 34.65
CA ILE A 35 -30.73 -127.62 35.61
C ILE A 35 -31.24 -127.22 36.99
N LYS A 36 -32.18 -126.28 37.10
CA LYS A 36 -32.81 -125.93 38.39
C LYS A 36 -33.53 -127.14 39.01
N LYS A 37 -34.25 -127.92 38.20
CA LYS A 37 -34.93 -129.13 38.66
C LYS A 37 -33.93 -130.21 39.09
N ASP A 38 -32.88 -130.44 38.30
CA ASP A 38 -31.81 -131.38 38.64
C ASP A 38 -31.06 -130.96 39.92
N ILE A 39 -30.84 -129.65 40.11
CA ILE A 39 -30.28 -129.10 41.36
C ILE A 39 -31.23 -129.32 42.54
N ALA A 40 -32.54 -129.19 42.35
CA ALA A 40 -33.51 -129.45 43.41
C ALA A 40 -33.53 -130.94 43.78
N ASP A 41 -33.55 -131.84 42.80
CA ASP A 41 -33.49 -133.29 43.00
C ASP A 41 -32.17 -133.72 43.66
N LEU A 42 -31.04 -133.11 43.26
CA LEU A 42 -29.75 -133.33 43.90
C LEU A 42 -29.72 -132.82 45.34
N LYS A 43 -30.31 -131.66 45.64
CA LYS A 43 -30.44 -131.16 47.01
C LYS A 43 -31.31 -132.07 47.86
N GLU A 44 -32.37 -132.64 47.31
CA GLU A 44 -33.22 -133.60 48.02
C GLU A 44 -32.47 -134.93 48.28
N LYS A 45 -31.76 -135.46 47.27
CA LYS A 45 -30.90 -136.64 47.44
C LYS A 45 -29.78 -136.39 48.45
N GLN A 46 -29.17 -135.21 48.41
CA GLN A 46 -28.17 -134.80 49.40
C GLN A 46 -28.79 -134.74 50.79
N SER A 47 -29.97 -134.15 50.97
CA SER A 47 -30.69 -134.13 52.25
C SER A 47 -30.98 -135.55 52.78
N LYS A 48 -31.50 -136.45 51.93
CA LYS A 48 -31.75 -137.86 52.29
C LYS A 48 -30.46 -138.60 52.69
N PHE A 49 -29.38 -138.39 51.95
CA PHE A 49 -28.08 -138.98 52.26
C PHE A 49 -27.49 -138.42 53.57
N THR A 50 -27.66 -137.11 53.82
CA THR A 50 -27.22 -136.45 55.05
C THR A 50 -27.96 -137.02 56.26
N ASN A 51 -29.28 -137.21 56.15
CA ASN A 51 -30.09 -137.83 57.21
C ASN A 51 -29.71 -139.30 57.46
N LEU A 52 -29.39 -140.06 56.41
CA LEU A 52 -28.93 -141.46 56.53
C LEU A 52 -27.54 -141.54 57.20
N ILE A 53 -26.66 -140.60 56.88
CA ILE A 53 -25.35 -140.46 57.53
C ILE A 53 -25.52 -140.04 58.99
N GLU A 54 -26.37 -139.06 59.30
CA GLU A 54 -26.62 -138.62 60.67
C GLU A 54 -27.23 -139.72 61.54
N ASP A 55 -28.14 -140.54 61.01
CA ASP A 55 -28.73 -141.67 61.74
C ASP A 55 -27.69 -142.78 62.02
N LYS A 56 -26.82 -143.10 61.05
CA LYS A 56 -25.71 -144.04 61.25
C LYS A 56 -24.64 -143.50 62.20
N ILE A 57 -24.31 -142.21 62.10
CA ILE A 57 -23.36 -141.54 62.98
C ILE A 57 -23.92 -141.46 64.41
N SER A 58 -25.23 -141.25 64.60
CA SER A 58 -25.85 -141.22 65.93
C SER A 58 -25.82 -142.58 66.64
N LYS A 59 -25.85 -143.69 65.88
CA LYS A 59 -25.77 -145.07 66.39
C LYS A 59 -24.34 -145.56 66.67
N ILE A 60 -23.33 -145.00 65.99
CA ILE A 60 -21.93 -145.44 66.09
C ILE A 60 -21.08 -144.49 66.93
N MET A 61 -21.46 -143.21 67.10
CA MET A 61 -20.64 -142.25 67.83
C MET A 61 -20.63 -142.49 69.35
N PRO A 62 -19.46 -142.76 69.96
CA PRO A 62 -19.31 -142.79 71.41
C PRO A 62 -19.52 -141.39 72.00
N SER A 63 -20.05 -141.33 73.23
CA SER A 63 -20.51 -140.10 73.91
C SER A 63 -19.45 -138.98 74.02
N LYS A 64 -18.15 -139.29 73.89
CA LYS A 64 -17.04 -138.32 73.82
C LYS A 64 -17.06 -137.47 72.55
N VAL A 65 -17.30 -138.07 71.38
CA VAL A 65 -17.29 -137.36 70.08
C VAL A 65 -18.47 -136.41 69.95
N LYS A 66 -19.62 -136.75 70.56
CA LYS A 66 -20.80 -135.86 70.66
C LYS A 66 -20.50 -134.59 71.49
N LYS A 67 -19.71 -134.70 72.56
CA LYS A 67 -19.28 -133.55 73.36
C LYS A 67 -18.29 -132.67 72.61
N GLU A 68 -17.34 -133.28 71.90
CA GLU A 68 -16.35 -132.57 71.09
C GLU A 68 -16.95 -131.84 69.87
N LYS A 69 -17.90 -132.48 69.18
CA LYS A 69 -18.68 -131.85 68.10
C LYS A 69 -19.43 -130.63 68.62
N ASN A 70 -20.06 -130.72 69.80
CA ASN A 70 -20.78 -129.59 70.39
C ASN A 70 -19.85 -128.48 70.89
N SER A 71 -18.63 -128.78 71.34
CA SER A 71 -17.63 -127.74 71.63
C SER A 71 -17.11 -127.07 70.35
N LEU A 72 -16.88 -127.83 69.28
CA LEU A 72 -16.46 -127.31 67.99
C LEU A 72 -17.53 -126.42 67.34
N MET A 73 -18.79 -126.83 67.42
CA MET A 73 -19.93 -126.04 66.95
C MET A 73 -20.05 -124.71 67.72
N LYS A 74 -19.85 -124.75 69.06
CA LYS A 74 -19.78 -123.53 69.88
C LYS A 74 -18.60 -122.63 69.54
N THR A 75 -17.44 -123.17 69.15
CA THR A 75 -16.29 -122.36 68.70
C THR A 75 -16.51 -121.81 67.30
N GLU A 76 -17.16 -122.56 66.41
CA GLU A 76 -17.53 -122.13 65.07
C GLU A 76 -18.53 -120.97 65.13
N ASP A 77 -19.55 -121.06 65.99
CA ASP A 77 -20.52 -119.98 66.19
C ASP A 77 -19.87 -118.72 66.78
N LYS A 78 -18.89 -118.88 67.69
CA LYS A 78 -18.09 -117.74 68.19
C LYS A 78 -17.25 -117.11 67.08
N LEU A 79 -16.61 -117.92 66.25
CA LEU A 79 -15.82 -117.44 65.12
C LEU A 79 -16.71 -116.77 64.05
N LYS A 80 -17.89 -117.32 63.75
CA LYS A 80 -18.87 -116.70 62.86
C LYS A 80 -19.33 -115.34 63.39
N LYS A 81 -19.67 -115.24 64.68
CA LYS A 81 -20.02 -113.95 65.31
C LYS A 81 -18.88 -112.94 65.26
N LEU A 82 -17.64 -113.37 65.47
CA LEU A 82 -16.46 -112.52 65.28
C LEU A 82 -16.31 -112.09 63.82
N VAL A 83 -16.48 -112.99 62.85
CA VAL A 83 -16.43 -112.62 61.43
C VAL A 83 -17.55 -111.64 61.07
N GLU A 84 -18.77 -111.85 61.57
CA GLU A 84 -19.91 -110.94 61.38
C GLU A 84 -19.70 -109.57 62.04
N GLU A 85 -19.01 -109.50 63.19
CA GLU A 85 -18.69 -108.25 63.86
C GLU A 85 -17.56 -107.48 63.17
N TYR A 86 -16.55 -108.18 62.65
CA TYR A 86 -15.36 -107.58 62.07
C TYR A 86 -15.48 -107.33 60.55
N ALA A 87 -16.34 -108.05 59.84
CA ALA A 87 -16.63 -107.77 58.42
C ALA A 87 -17.07 -106.32 58.15
N PRO A 88 -18.07 -105.75 58.87
CA PRO A 88 -18.47 -104.36 58.65
C PRO A 88 -17.39 -103.36 59.10
N LYS A 89 -16.58 -103.69 60.12
CA LYS A 89 -15.43 -102.86 60.51
C LYS A 89 -14.36 -102.83 59.43
N ALA A 90 -14.08 -103.96 58.79
CA ALA A 90 -13.14 -104.06 57.68
C ALA A 90 -13.65 -103.33 56.43
N GLU A 91 -14.95 -103.39 56.12
CA GLU A 91 -15.56 -102.61 55.04
C GLU A 91 -15.51 -101.11 55.32
N LYS A 92 -15.81 -100.69 56.56
CA LYS A 92 -15.69 -99.29 56.97
C LYS A 92 -14.25 -98.78 56.85
N LEU A 93 -13.27 -99.56 57.29
CA LEU A 93 -11.84 -99.23 57.14
C LEU A 93 -11.43 -99.11 55.67
N LYS A 94 -11.94 -99.99 54.79
CA LYS A 94 -11.70 -99.87 53.34
C LYS A 94 -12.29 -98.57 52.78
N ALA A 95 -13.51 -98.21 53.19
CA ALA A 95 -14.14 -96.96 52.78
C ALA A 95 -13.37 -95.73 53.28
N ASP A 96 -12.92 -95.74 54.53
CA ASP A 96 -12.10 -94.66 55.11
C ASP A 96 -10.75 -94.52 54.39
N ILE A 97 -10.11 -95.64 54.01
CA ILE A 97 -8.87 -95.63 53.22
C ILE A 97 -9.11 -95.02 51.84
N GLU A 98 -10.20 -95.39 51.15
CA GLU A 98 -10.54 -94.80 49.85
C GLU A 98 -10.84 -93.31 49.97
N LYS A 99 -11.55 -92.88 51.02
CA LYS A 99 -11.79 -91.46 51.30
C LYS A 99 -10.48 -90.70 51.55
N LEU A 100 -9.57 -91.24 52.35
CA LEU A 100 -8.25 -90.63 52.59
C LEU A 100 -7.38 -90.55 51.32
N LYS A 101 -7.50 -91.51 50.40
CA LYS A 101 -6.84 -91.42 49.09
C LYS A 101 -7.40 -90.27 48.25
N LEU A 102 -8.72 -90.07 48.29
CA LEU A 102 -9.39 -88.94 47.64
C LEU A 102 -8.94 -87.61 48.24
N ASP A 103 -9.02 -87.46 49.57
CA ASP A 103 -8.61 -86.25 50.28
C ASP A 103 -7.13 -85.90 50.01
N LYS A 104 -6.26 -86.93 49.95
CA LYS A 104 -4.85 -86.75 49.59
C LYS A 104 -4.67 -86.27 48.15
N ALA A 105 -5.50 -86.73 47.22
CA ALA A 105 -5.47 -86.26 45.83
C ALA A 105 -5.95 -84.81 45.72
N GLU A 106 -7.02 -84.45 46.43
CA GLU A 106 -7.52 -83.07 46.51
C GLU A 106 -6.49 -82.12 47.13
N ALA A 107 -5.87 -82.50 48.25
CA ALA A 107 -4.82 -81.69 48.88
C ALA A 107 -3.62 -81.45 47.96
N LYS A 108 -3.22 -82.47 47.17
CA LYS A 108 -2.18 -82.31 46.14
C LYS A 108 -2.59 -81.36 45.03
N GLN A 109 -3.87 -81.34 44.65
CA GLN A 109 -4.38 -80.44 43.64
C GLN A 109 -4.41 -78.99 44.16
N LEU A 110 -4.92 -78.78 45.38
CA LEU A 110 -4.93 -77.47 46.03
C LEU A 110 -3.52 -76.88 46.19
N LEU A 111 -2.51 -77.72 46.48
CA LEU A 111 -1.12 -77.27 46.56
C LEU A 111 -0.62 -76.74 45.21
N LYS A 112 -0.94 -77.42 44.10
CA LYS A 112 -0.61 -76.95 42.74
C LYS A 112 -1.32 -75.65 42.40
N ASP A 113 -2.60 -75.54 42.76
CA ASP A 113 -3.41 -74.34 42.50
C ASP A 113 -2.88 -73.14 43.30
N SER A 114 -2.43 -73.37 44.54
CA SER A 114 -1.74 -72.36 45.37
C SER A 114 -0.45 -71.86 44.71
N ASP A 115 0.38 -72.76 44.17
CA ASP A 115 1.62 -72.37 43.46
C ASP A 115 1.33 -71.56 42.18
N LEU A 116 0.26 -71.92 41.46
CA LEU A 116 -0.23 -71.17 40.31
C LEU A 116 -0.73 -69.78 40.71
N LEU A 117 -1.50 -69.68 41.80
CA LEU A 117 -1.97 -68.41 42.36
C LEU A 117 -0.80 -67.51 42.77
N LYS A 118 0.24 -68.07 43.38
CA LYS A 118 1.44 -67.31 43.74
C LYS A 118 2.15 -66.75 42.50
N LYS A 119 2.33 -67.56 41.47
CA LYS A 119 2.95 -67.13 40.20
C LYS A 119 2.11 -66.06 39.50
N THR A 120 0.79 -66.20 39.47
CA THR A 120 -0.10 -65.21 38.83
C THR A 120 -0.11 -63.89 39.60
N LYS A 121 -0.06 -63.92 40.93
CA LYS A 121 0.09 -62.74 41.77
C LYS A 121 1.39 -61.99 41.48
N GLU A 122 2.52 -62.70 41.45
CA GLU A 122 3.83 -62.08 41.12
C GLU A 122 3.83 -61.47 39.70
N GLN A 123 3.16 -62.09 38.73
CA GLN A 123 3.01 -61.53 37.38
C GLN A 123 2.15 -60.27 37.36
N LEU A 124 1.06 -60.23 38.13
CA LEU A 124 0.19 -59.06 38.27
C LEU A 124 0.95 -57.88 38.90
N GLU A 125 1.69 -58.12 39.99
CA GLU A 125 2.52 -57.09 40.64
C GLU A 125 3.56 -56.51 39.67
N ARG A 126 4.20 -57.35 38.86
CA ARG A 126 5.13 -56.88 37.80
C ARG A 126 4.43 -56.04 36.75
N LYS A 127 3.21 -56.40 36.33
CA LYS A 127 2.42 -55.60 35.37
C LYS A 127 1.99 -54.27 35.98
N GLU A 128 1.57 -54.26 37.24
CA GLU A 128 1.19 -53.05 37.96
C GLU A 128 2.36 -52.07 38.07
N LEU A 129 3.56 -52.57 38.42
CA LEU A 129 4.77 -51.73 38.47
C LEU A 129 5.12 -51.14 37.10
N LYS A 130 4.98 -51.92 36.02
CA LYS A 130 5.18 -51.42 34.64
C LYS A 130 4.18 -50.32 34.29
N LEU A 131 2.90 -50.54 34.57
CA LEU A 131 1.85 -49.55 34.32
C LEU A 131 2.08 -48.26 35.12
N LYS A 132 2.49 -48.36 36.39
CA LYS A 132 2.85 -47.17 37.20
C LYS A 132 3.97 -46.35 36.55
N LYS A 133 5.03 -47.00 36.08
CA LYS A 133 6.14 -46.34 35.37
C LYS A 133 5.69 -45.72 34.04
N GLU A 134 4.82 -46.39 33.29
CA GLU A 134 4.25 -45.84 32.06
C GLU A 134 3.40 -44.60 32.32
N ILE A 135 2.58 -44.62 33.39
CA ILE A 135 1.78 -43.46 33.81
C ILE A 135 2.68 -42.28 34.22
N GLU A 136 3.74 -42.52 34.98
CA GLU A 136 4.71 -41.46 35.34
C GLU A 136 5.38 -40.86 34.10
N ASN A 137 5.81 -41.71 33.15
CA ASN A 137 6.40 -41.24 31.89
C ASN A 137 5.40 -40.44 31.04
N LEU A 138 4.12 -40.82 31.03
CA LEU A 138 3.09 -40.06 30.33
C LEU A 138 2.86 -38.69 30.98
N LYS A 139 2.83 -38.62 32.32
CA LYS A 139 2.73 -37.34 33.04
C LYS A 139 3.88 -36.40 32.74
N LEU A 140 5.11 -36.92 32.66
CA LEU A 140 6.28 -36.12 32.28
C LEU A 140 6.13 -35.57 30.85
N LYS A 141 5.70 -36.41 29.90
CA LYS A 141 5.46 -35.99 28.51
C LYS A 141 4.34 -34.95 28.40
N ASP A 142 3.26 -35.08 29.16
CA ASP A 142 2.20 -34.08 29.20
C ASP A 142 2.71 -32.74 29.72
N SER A 143 3.53 -32.76 30.79
CA SER A 143 4.16 -31.54 31.31
C SER A 143 5.10 -30.88 30.28
N GLU A 144 5.91 -31.68 29.56
CA GLU A 144 6.77 -31.16 28.48
C GLU A 144 5.96 -30.57 27.32
N LEU A 145 4.81 -31.17 26.98
CA LEU A 145 3.91 -30.67 25.94
C LEU A 145 3.25 -29.35 26.37
N GLU A 146 2.85 -29.23 27.64
CA GLU A 146 2.29 -28.00 28.20
C GLU A 146 3.32 -26.86 28.15
N GLU A 147 4.57 -27.13 28.53
CA GLU A 147 5.66 -26.14 28.43
C GLU A 147 5.91 -25.71 26.98
N LYS A 148 5.94 -26.67 26.04
CA LYS A 148 6.08 -26.36 24.60
C LYS A 148 4.91 -25.53 24.08
N THR A 149 3.69 -25.80 24.54
CA THR A 149 2.49 -25.05 24.15
C THR A 149 2.58 -23.61 24.65
N ASN A 150 2.94 -23.42 25.92
CA ASN A 150 3.15 -22.09 26.50
C ASN A 150 4.24 -21.29 25.76
N ASN A 151 5.34 -21.97 25.38
CA ASN A 151 6.41 -21.35 24.60
C ASN A 151 5.94 -20.92 23.21
N LEU A 152 5.13 -21.75 22.52
CA LEU A 152 4.55 -21.40 21.22
C LEU A 152 3.59 -20.22 21.33
N GLU A 153 2.73 -20.17 22.34
CA GLU A 153 1.83 -19.03 22.57
C GLU A 153 2.60 -17.72 22.80
N ASN A 154 3.70 -17.78 23.55
CA ASN A 154 4.56 -16.62 23.78
C ASN A 154 5.26 -16.16 22.49
N LEU A 155 5.72 -17.10 21.66
CA LEU A 155 6.27 -16.78 20.34
C LEU A 155 5.22 -16.13 19.44
N GLU A 156 3.98 -16.63 19.44
CA GLU A 156 2.89 -16.05 18.65
C GLU A 156 2.57 -14.61 19.11
N LYS A 157 2.48 -14.37 20.42
CA LYS A 157 2.30 -13.01 20.98
C LYS A 157 3.43 -12.06 20.54
N ASN A 158 4.67 -12.53 20.55
CA ASN A 158 5.83 -11.75 20.12
C ASN A 158 5.80 -11.46 18.62
N LEU A 159 5.41 -12.43 17.79
CA LEU A 159 5.23 -12.25 16.35
C LEU A 159 4.15 -11.21 16.05
N LYS A 160 2.99 -11.27 16.71
CA LYS A 160 1.91 -10.28 16.57
C LYS A 160 2.36 -8.86 16.92
N LYS A 161 3.15 -8.70 17.99
CA LYS A 161 3.75 -7.40 18.35
C LYS A 161 4.71 -6.90 17.27
N ARG A 162 5.56 -7.78 16.74
CA ARG A 162 6.52 -7.45 15.68
C ARG A 162 5.83 -7.08 14.37
N GLU A 163 4.78 -7.79 14.00
CA GLU A 163 3.94 -7.47 12.84
C GLU A 163 3.30 -6.08 12.99
N SER A 164 2.75 -5.78 14.17
CA SER A 164 2.15 -4.47 14.47
C SER A 164 3.19 -3.34 14.36
N SER A 165 4.40 -3.55 14.89
CA SER A 165 5.52 -2.60 14.79
C SER A 165 5.97 -2.38 13.33
N LEU A 166 6.00 -3.45 12.52
CA LEU A 166 6.30 -3.37 11.09
C LEU A 166 5.23 -2.57 10.34
N LYS A 167 3.94 -2.83 10.59
CA LYS A 167 2.83 -2.05 10.00
C LYS A 167 2.93 -0.56 10.33
N ALA A 168 3.24 -0.22 11.58
CA ALA A 168 3.45 1.16 12.00
C ALA A 168 4.66 1.81 11.28
N SER A 169 5.75 1.05 11.11
CA SER A 169 6.95 1.51 10.39
C SER A 169 6.68 1.76 8.91
N ILE A 170 5.94 0.85 8.25
CA ILE A 170 5.50 1.03 6.85
C ILE A 170 4.65 2.29 6.70
N THR A 171 3.72 2.52 7.62
CA THR A 171 2.87 3.73 7.60
C THR A 171 3.70 5.01 7.75
N LYS A 172 4.68 5.02 8.67
CA LYS A 172 5.61 6.15 8.81
C LYS A 172 6.43 6.40 7.55
N LEU A 173 6.88 5.34 6.87
CA LEU A 173 7.64 5.47 5.62
C LEU A 173 6.78 6.04 4.49
N LYS A 174 5.53 5.57 4.33
CA LYS A 174 4.58 6.12 3.36
C LYS A 174 4.33 7.61 3.57
N ASN A 175 4.09 8.04 4.82
CA ASN A 175 3.89 9.46 5.12
C ASN A 175 5.15 10.29 4.81
N LYS A 176 6.36 9.75 5.05
CA LYS A 176 7.61 10.42 4.68
C LYS A 176 7.75 10.55 3.16
N GLU A 177 7.40 9.51 2.41
CA GLU A 177 7.41 9.53 0.95
C GLU A 177 6.45 10.59 0.39
N GLU A 178 5.21 10.65 0.91
CA GLU A 178 4.24 11.69 0.53
C GLU A 178 4.75 13.10 0.82
N ASN A 179 5.35 13.33 1.99
CA ASN A 179 5.94 14.62 2.34
C ASN A 179 7.10 15.01 1.39
N LEU A 180 7.94 14.04 1.01
CA LEU A 180 9.02 14.28 0.04
C LEU A 180 8.46 14.63 -1.35
N LEU A 181 7.39 13.95 -1.78
CA LEU A 181 6.70 14.28 -3.04
C LEU A 181 6.10 15.68 -3.04
N VAL A 182 5.51 16.12 -1.92
CA VAL A 182 5.03 17.50 -1.77
C VAL A 182 6.19 18.48 -1.88
N ARG A 183 7.29 18.22 -1.16
CA ARG A 183 8.47 19.09 -1.19
C ARG A 183 9.11 19.18 -2.58
N ASP A 184 9.15 18.08 -3.33
CA ASP A 184 9.62 18.05 -4.73
C ASP A 184 8.76 18.94 -5.64
N ARG A 185 7.42 18.92 -5.46
CA ARG A 185 6.52 19.80 -6.22
C ARG A 185 6.74 21.28 -5.88
N GLU A 186 6.89 21.60 -4.60
CA GLU A 186 7.19 22.97 -4.16
C GLU A 186 8.51 23.48 -4.76
N LEU A 187 9.57 22.66 -4.73
CA LEU A 187 10.86 23.00 -5.32
C LEU A 187 10.75 23.21 -6.84
N LYS A 188 9.97 22.39 -7.54
CA LYS A 188 9.72 22.58 -8.98
C LYS A 188 9.01 23.90 -9.30
N ILE A 189 8.09 24.35 -8.43
CA ILE A 189 7.44 25.66 -8.58
C ILE A 189 8.47 26.76 -8.33
N GLU A 190 9.24 26.66 -7.25
CA GLU A 190 10.28 27.65 -6.91
C GLU A 190 11.32 27.81 -8.01
N VAL A 191 11.75 26.71 -8.65
CA VAL A 191 12.66 26.75 -9.81
C VAL A 191 12.03 27.50 -10.99
N LYS A 192 10.76 27.25 -11.33
CA LYS A 192 10.06 27.96 -12.42
C LYS A 192 9.91 29.46 -12.14
N ASP A 193 9.65 29.82 -10.88
CA ASP A 193 9.57 31.22 -10.47
C ASP A 193 10.93 31.92 -10.59
N LEU A 194 12.01 31.24 -10.19
CA LEU A 194 13.38 31.74 -10.36
C LEU A 194 13.77 31.89 -11.84
N GLU A 195 13.40 30.95 -12.70
CA GLU A 195 13.61 31.05 -14.15
C GLU A 195 12.86 32.25 -14.75
N THR A 196 11.62 32.46 -14.34
CA THR A 196 10.82 33.63 -14.77
C THR A 196 11.47 34.93 -14.33
N ARG A 197 11.92 35.01 -13.07
CA ARG A 197 12.63 36.18 -12.55
C ARG A 197 13.92 36.45 -13.29
N LYS A 198 14.70 35.41 -13.61
CA LYS A 198 15.92 35.51 -14.40
C LYS A 198 15.65 36.15 -15.76
N LYS A 199 14.64 35.66 -16.50
CA LYS A 199 14.24 36.26 -17.79
C LYS A 199 13.86 37.74 -17.64
N GLY A 200 13.18 38.10 -16.56
CA GLY A 200 12.87 39.50 -16.25
C GLY A 200 14.11 40.35 -16.01
N PHE A 201 15.15 39.82 -15.36
CA PHE A 201 16.43 40.51 -15.22
C PHE A 201 17.17 40.64 -16.55
N ASP A 202 17.22 39.58 -17.35
CA ASP A 202 17.87 39.61 -18.67
C ASP A 202 17.24 40.65 -19.61
N LEU A 203 15.91 40.79 -19.57
CA LEU A 203 15.18 41.84 -20.31
C LEU A 203 15.58 43.24 -19.82
N ARG A 204 15.54 43.48 -18.51
CA ARG A 204 15.93 44.77 -17.92
C ARG A 204 17.39 45.12 -18.20
N GLU A 205 18.28 44.14 -18.17
CA GLU A 205 19.68 44.34 -18.54
C GLU A 205 19.81 44.79 -19.99
N SER A 206 18.99 44.24 -20.89
CA SER A 206 18.97 44.62 -22.31
C SER A 206 18.42 46.04 -22.49
N GLU A 207 17.33 46.39 -21.82
CA GLU A 207 16.76 47.75 -21.81
C GLU A 207 17.78 48.78 -21.29
N VAL A 208 18.51 48.46 -20.22
CA VAL A 208 19.55 49.35 -19.68
C VAL A 208 20.68 49.55 -20.69
N LYS A 209 21.15 48.49 -21.36
CA LYS A 209 22.18 48.60 -22.42
C LYS A 209 21.71 49.49 -23.57
N GLU A 210 20.44 49.39 -23.98
CA GLU A 210 19.87 50.28 -25.01
C GLU A 210 19.79 51.74 -24.55
N MET A 211 19.42 52.00 -23.28
CA MET A 211 19.45 53.35 -22.73
C MET A 211 20.87 53.90 -22.64
N GLU A 212 21.86 53.07 -22.28
CA GLU A 212 23.27 53.47 -22.24
C GLU A 212 23.77 53.89 -23.63
N THR A 213 23.48 53.11 -24.68
CA THR A 213 23.88 53.47 -26.04
C THR A 213 23.21 54.75 -26.52
N PHE A 214 21.92 54.94 -26.20
CA PHE A 214 21.20 56.17 -26.49
C PHE A 214 21.84 57.39 -25.80
N ILE A 215 22.13 57.30 -24.50
CA ILE A 215 22.78 58.38 -23.73
C ILE A 215 24.17 58.70 -24.29
N VAL A 216 24.94 57.68 -24.72
CA VAL A 216 26.24 57.90 -25.35
C VAL A 216 26.09 58.67 -26.66
N GLY A 217 25.08 58.37 -27.48
CA GLY A 217 24.74 59.11 -28.70
C GLY A 217 24.42 60.57 -28.41
N GLU A 218 23.46 60.83 -27.52
CA GLU A 218 23.09 62.20 -27.11
C GLU A 218 24.28 63.01 -26.58
N ARG A 219 25.18 62.37 -25.83
CA ARG A 219 26.42 63.03 -25.37
C ARG A 219 27.35 63.42 -26.51
N GLN A 220 27.44 62.62 -27.58
CA GLN A 220 28.24 62.95 -28.76
C GLN A 220 27.62 64.11 -29.54
N ASP A 221 26.30 64.10 -29.71
CA ASP A 221 25.57 65.18 -30.40
C ASP A 221 25.70 66.51 -29.64
N LEU A 222 25.52 66.49 -28.31
CA LEU A 222 25.73 67.67 -27.46
C LEU A 222 27.17 68.19 -27.54
N LYS A 223 28.16 67.29 -27.66
CA LYS A 223 29.55 67.69 -27.86
C LYS A 223 29.73 68.39 -29.21
N GLY A 224 29.14 67.87 -30.29
CA GLY A 224 29.16 68.50 -31.60
C GLY A 224 28.52 69.89 -31.60
N ILE A 225 27.33 70.04 -31.00
CA ILE A 225 26.67 71.33 -30.85
C ILE A 225 27.54 72.32 -30.06
N LYS A 226 28.18 71.86 -28.98
CA LYS A 226 29.09 72.70 -28.19
C LYS A 226 30.26 73.19 -29.04
N ASP A 227 30.88 72.32 -29.82
CA ASP A 227 32.00 72.67 -30.69
C ASP A 227 31.57 73.67 -31.79
N ASP A 228 30.38 73.48 -32.39
CA ASP A 228 29.79 74.41 -33.35
C ASP A 228 29.51 75.79 -32.74
N VAL A 229 28.98 75.83 -31.51
CA VAL A 229 28.72 77.08 -30.79
C VAL A 229 30.03 77.82 -30.50
N LEU A 230 31.07 77.11 -30.06
CA LEU A 230 32.40 77.70 -29.84
C LEU A 230 33.01 78.25 -31.14
N PHE A 231 32.83 77.54 -32.25
CA PHE A 231 33.27 78.01 -33.56
C PHE A 231 32.56 79.30 -33.99
N ARG A 232 31.22 79.33 -33.90
CA ARG A 232 30.42 80.53 -34.21
C ARG A 232 30.74 81.71 -33.29
N GLU A 233 30.99 81.44 -32.01
CA GLU A 233 31.42 82.46 -31.06
C GLU A 233 32.77 83.08 -31.47
N ALA A 234 33.74 82.25 -31.87
CA ALA A 234 35.03 82.73 -32.37
C ALA A 234 34.88 83.55 -33.67
N GLU A 235 34.05 83.09 -34.61
CA GLU A 235 33.73 83.83 -35.84
C GLU A 235 33.11 85.19 -35.53
N ALA A 236 32.14 85.24 -34.61
CA ALA A 236 31.50 86.48 -34.18
C ALA A 236 32.50 87.45 -33.51
N ARG A 237 33.43 86.94 -32.68
CA ARG A 237 34.50 87.75 -32.09
C ARG A 237 35.42 88.35 -33.15
N ASN A 238 35.77 87.59 -34.18
CA ASN A 238 36.60 88.09 -35.30
C ASN A 238 35.87 89.20 -36.07
N LYS A 239 34.60 88.98 -36.45
CA LYS A 239 33.77 90.00 -37.11
C LYS A 239 33.60 91.26 -36.25
N LEU A 240 33.47 91.10 -34.94
CA LEU A 240 33.42 92.22 -34.01
C LEU A 240 34.73 93.02 -34.00
N GLU A 241 35.88 92.37 -34.13
CA GLU A 241 37.16 93.07 -34.21
C GLU A 241 37.35 93.77 -35.55
N GLU A 242 36.98 93.13 -36.67
CA GLU A 242 36.95 93.76 -38.00
C GLU A 242 36.09 95.03 -38.01
N THR A 243 34.88 94.96 -37.45
CA THR A 243 33.98 96.13 -37.37
C THR A 243 34.54 97.23 -36.47
N LYS A 244 35.26 96.91 -35.39
CA LYS A 244 35.98 97.92 -34.59
C LYS A 244 37.08 98.59 -35.39
N GLU A 245 37.85 97.86 -36.19
CA GLU A 245 38.89 98.44 -37.05
C GLU A 245 38.29 99.34 -38.14
N ILE A 246 37.23 98.89 -38.81
CA ILE A 246 36.48 99.72 -39.76
C ILE A 246 35.96 100.99 -39.08
N ALA A 247 35.39 100.88 -37.87
CA ALA A 247 34.92 102.04 -37.12
C ALA A 247 36.06 103.00 -36.74
N LYS A 248 37.26 102.51 -36.43
CA LYS A 248 38.46 103.35 -36.21
C LYS A 248 38.87 104.06 -37.50
N GLU A 249 38.82 103.38 -38.64
CA GLU A 249 39.15 103.96 -39.95
C GLU A 249 38.15 105.04 -40.37
N ILE A 250 36.85 104.76 -40.25
CA ILE A 250 35.78 105.76 -40.46
C ILE A 250 36.05 107.00 -39.62
N ARG A 251 36.33 106.86 -38.32
CA ARG A 251 36.66 108.01 -37.45
C ARG A 251 37.88 108.80 -37.94
N ARG A 252 38.90 108.14 -38.50
CA ARG A 252 40.07 108.83 -39.08
C ARG A 252 39.68 109.61 -40.33
N GLU A 253 38.90 109.02 -41.22
CA GLU A 253 38.41 109.68 -42.44
C GLU A 253 37.45 110.82 -42.11
N GLU A 254 36.53 110.65 -41.16
CA GLU A 254 35.69 111.72 -40.63
C GLU A 254 36.53 112.88 -40.12
N MET A 255 37.59 112.62 -39.36
CA MET A 255 38.50 113.68 -38.87
C MET A 255 39.25 114.37 -40.02
N LYS A 256 39.65 113.65 -41.07
CA LYS A 256 40.23 114.25 -42.29
C LYS A 256 39.22 115.14 -43.00
N ILE A 257 38.01 114.65 -43.25
CA ILE A 257 36.92 115.41 -43.86
C ILE A 257 36.61 116.66 -43.05
N ILE A 258 36.51 116.56 -41.72
CA ILE A 258 36.32 117.74 -40.85
C ILE A 258 37.47 118.74 -41.03
N SER A 259 38.72 118.26 -41.11
CA SER A 259 39.88 119.14 -41.32
C SER A 259 39.91 119.77 -42.71
N GLU A 260 39.49 119.06 -43.75
CA GLU A 260 39.38 119.57 -45.13
C GLU A 260 38.19 120.50 -45.30
N GLY A 261 37.04 120.21 -44.67
CA GLY A 261 35.89 121.10 -44.58
C GLY A 261 36.31 122.45 -43.97
N ARG A 262 37.05 122.44 -42.86
CA ARG A 262 37.63 123.67 -42.28
C ARG A 262 38.59 124.38 -43.24
N LYS A 263 39.37 123.65 -44.05
CA LYS A 263 40.25 124.24 -45.08
C LYS A 263 39.44 124.84 -46.23
N LEU A 264 38.41 124.17 -46.73
CA LEU A 264 37.51 124.66 -47.78
C LEU A 264 36.73 125.90 -47.31
N ASP A 265 36.24 125.88 -46.06
CA ASP A 265 35.66 127.05 -45.40
C ASP A 265 36.66 128.22 -45.38
N SER A 266 37.95 127.96 -45.21
CA SER A 266 39.02 128.97 -45.28
C SER A 266 39.46 129.36 -46.69
N LEU A 267 39.19 128.55 -47.73
CA LEU A 267 39.72 128.70 -49.10
C LEU A 267 38.73 129.25 -50.12
N GLY A 268 37.44 129.42 -49.81
CA GLY A 268 36.55 130.04 -50.79
C GLY A 268 35.06 129.86 -50.63
N PHE A 269 34.51 129.96 -49.41
CA PHE A 269 33.07 130.21 -49.24
C PHE A 269 32.64 131.64 -49.64
N GLU A 270 33.59 132.51 -50.05
CA GLU A 270 33.27 133.80 -50.70
C GLU A 270 32.91 133.67 -52.20
N LYS A 271 33.14 132.53 -52.87
CA LYS A 271 32.89 132.40 -54.33
C LYS A 271 31.75 131.45 -54.74
N TYR A 272 31.04 130.82 -53.80
CA TYR A 272 29.91 129.90 -54.04
C TYR A 272 28.58 130.40 -53.42
N LEU A 273 28.46 131.72 -53.17
CA LEU A 273 27.24 132.38 -52.68
C LEU A 273 26.23 132.74 -53.79
N HIS A 274 26.46 132.30 -55.03
CA HIS A 274 25.59 132.57 -56.18
C HIS A 274 25.20 131.31 -56.94
N GLU A 275 24.75 130.27 -56.23
CA GLU A 275 23.89 129.27 -56.84
C GLU A 275 22.98 128.68 -55.76
N LYS A 276 21.73 129.14 -55.77
CA LYS A 276 20.61 128.65 -54.98
C LYS A 276 20.19 127.29 -55.55
N PRO A 277 20.12 126.21 -54.77
CA PRO A 277 19.20 125.12 -55.07
C PRO A 277 17.97 125.23 -54.18
N GLU A 278 16.85 125.03 -54.85
CA GLU A 278 15.48 125.18 -54.42
C GLU A 278 15.08 124.25 -53.26
N LYS A 279 14.12 124.75 -52.48
CA LYS A 279 13.31 123.96 -51.55
C LYS A 279 12.71 122.75 -52.28
N PRO A 280 12.86 121.51 -51.77
CA PRO A 280 11.96 120.45 -52.18
C PRO A 280 10.60 120.67 -51.51
N GLU A 281 9.64 120.96 -52.37
CA GLU A 281 8.21 121.06 -52.12
C GLU A 281 7.69 119.81 -51.41
N LYS A 282 6.90 120.03 -50.36
CA LYS A 282 6.02 119.01 -49.79
C LYS A 282 4.93 118.70 -50.81
N SER A 283 5.12 117.71 -51.66
CA SER A 283 4.09 117.17 -52.54
C SER A 283 3.17 116.23 -51.77
N THR A 284 2.19 116.81 -51.08
CA THR A 284 0.93 116.12 -50.77
C THR A 284 0.15 115.91 -52.06
N LEU A 285 0.51 114.87 -52.81
CA LEU A 285 -0.36 114.26 -53.82
C LEU A 285 -0.75 112.89 -53.26
N ILE A 286 -1.76 112.91 -52.40
CA ILE A 286 -2.44 111.69 -51.96
C ILE A 286 -3.16 111.17 -53.21
N ASN A 287 -2.60 110.11 -53.80
CA ASN A 287 -3.25 109.37 -54.86
C ASN A 287 -4.50 108.71 -54.22
N PRO A 288 -5.74 109.06 -54.62
CA PRO A 288 -6.96 108.56 -53.97
C PRO A 288 -7.06 107.02 -54.00
N GLU A 289 -6.40 106.37 -54.97
CA GLU A 289 -6.32 104.91 -55.03
C GLU A 289 -5.44 104.31 -53.91
N LEU A 290 -4.37 105.00 -53.50
CA LEU A 290 -3.52 104.57 -52.38
C LEU A 290 -4.28 104.63 -51.05
N GLU A 291 -5.14 105.65 -50.90
CA GLU A 291 -5.94 105.79 -49.69
C GLU A 291 -7.03 104.70 -49.59
N ASP A 292 -7.58 104.25 -50.72
CA ASP A 292 -8.49 103.09 -50.77
C ASP A 292 -7.79 101.79 -50.34
N PHE A 293 -6.56 101.55 -50.81
CA PHE A 293 -5.77 100.40 -50.36
C PHE A 293 -5.46 100.47 -48.86
N ASN A 294 -5.04 101.63 -48.35
CA ASN A 294 -4.74 101.78 -46.93
C ASN A 294 -5.98 101.57 -46.05
N LYS A 295 -7.16 102.05 -46.48
CA LYS A 295 -8.44 101.81 -45.79
C LYS A 295 -8.79 100.33 -45.78
N LYS A 296 -8.68 99.63 -46.91
CA LYS A 296 -8.96 98.19 -46.99
C LYS A 296 -7.96 97.36 -46.18
N ILE A 297 -6.69 97.73 -46.19
CA ILE A 297 -5.64 97.08 -45.38
C ILE A 297 -5.94 97.25 -43.88
N SER A 298 -6.27 98.48 -43.44
CA SER A 298 -6.67 98.73 -42.05
C SER A 298 -7.90 97.92 -41.65
N LEU A 299 -8.94 97.92 -42.48
CA LEU A 299 -10.16 97.14 -42.22
C LEU A 299 -9.87 95.63 -42.16
N CYS A 300 -8.96 95.13 -43.00
CA CYS A 300 -8.53 93.74 -42.96
C CYS A 300 -7.81 93.40 -41.64
N ARG A 301 -6.92 94.29 -41.15
CA ARG A 301 -6.27 94.13 -39.83
C ARG A 301 -7.28 94.15 -38.69
N ASP A 302 -8.31 95.00 -38.76
CA ASP A 302 -9.37 95.03 -37.76
C ASP A 302 -10.18 93.72 -37.76
N MET A 303 -10.49 93.16 -38.94
CA MET A 303 -11.15 91.86 -39.06
C MET A 303 -10.31 90.71 -38.48
N ILE A 304 -8.99 90.72 -38.70
CA ILE A 304 -8.06 89.74 -38.11
C ILE A 304 -8.07 89.85 -36.59
N SER A 305 -7.96 91.07 -36.06
CA SER A 305 -7.95 91.34 -34.61
C SER A 305 -9.25 90.90 -33.93
N ASN A 306 -10.38 91.02 -34.64
CA ASN A 306 -11.69 90.56 -34.18
C ASN A 306 -11.97 89.07 -34.48
N SER A 307 -10.96 88.29 -34.89
CA SER A 307 -11.07 86.86 -35.23
C SER A 307 -12.05 86.53 -36.37
N GLN A 308 -12.39 87.51 -37.22
CA GLN A 308 -13.24 87.32 -38.40
C GLN A 308 -12.42 86.83 -39.61
N LEU A 309 -11.71 85.70 -39.44
CA LEU A 309 -10.67 85.25 -40.38
C LEU A 309 -11.20 84.89 -41.78
N VAL A 310 -12.43 84.42 -41.88
CA VAL A 310 -13.05 84.07 -43.18
C VAL A 310 -13.31 85.33 -44.01
N ASP A 311 -13.80 86.40 -43.39
CA ASP A 311 -14.09 87.65 -44.07
C ASP A 311 -12.82 88.47 -44.31
N ALA A 312 -11.85 88.44 -43.37
CA ALA A 312 -10.51 88.95 -43.58
C ALA A 312 -9.84 88.31 -44.81
N LYS A 313 -9.94 86.98 -44.97
CA LYS A 313 -9.40 86.28 -46.14
C LYS A 313 -10.06 86.69 -47.45
N LYS A 314 -11.37 86.97 -47.45
CA LYS A 314 -12.06 87.51 -48.64
C LYS A 314 -11.55 88.91 -48.98
N LEU A 315 -11.51 89.81 -47.99
CA LEU A 315 -11.02 91.17 -48.18
C LEU A 315 -9.54 91.22 -48.61
N TYR A 316 -8.70 90.34 -48.06
CA TYR A 316 -7.31 90.15 -48.50
C TYR A 316 -7.22 89.78 -49.99
N ASN A 317 -8.06 88.85 -50.46
CA ASN A 317 -8.06 88.47 -51.87
C ASN A 317 -8.51 89.63 -52.77
N ASP A 318 -9.46 90.44 -52.32
CA ASP A 318 -9.90 91.65 -53.03
C ASP A 318 -8.79 92.70 -53.10
N ILE A 319 -8.07 92.94 -51.98
CA ILE A 319 -6.89 93.82 -51.93
C ILE A 319 -5.82 93.31 -52.90
N ARG A 320 -5.51 92.02 -52.87
CA ARG A 320 -4.50 91.40 -53.74
C ARG A 320 -4.87 91.51 -55.21
N GLN A 321 -6.14 91.30 -55.57
CA GLN A 321 -6.62 91.46 -56.95
C GLN A 321 -6.65 92.92 -57.38
N GLY A 322 -6.99 93.85 -56.49
CA GLY A 322 -6.88 95.28 -56.75
C GLY A 322 -5.43 95.67 -57.05
N PHE A 323 -4.49 95.21 -56.22
CA PHE A 323 -3.07 95.54 -56.33
C PHE A 323 -2.44 95.13 -57.67
N THR A 324 -2.88 94.02 -58.26
CA THR A 324 -2.38 93.59 -59.59
C THR A 324 -2.96 94.40 -60.74
N ARG A 325 -4.13 95.02 -60.56
CA ARG A 325 -4.84 95.79 -61.58
C ARG A 325 -4.48 97.28 -61.58
N THR A 326 -4.14 97.84 -60.42
CA THR A 326 -3.89 99.28 -60.27
C THR A 326 -2.46 99.65 -60.69
N ASN A 327 -2.32 100.72 -61.48
CA ASN A 327 -1.02 101.23 -61.93
C ASN A 327 -0.46 102.25 -60.94
N ILE A 328 0.05 101.75 -59.80
CA ILE A 328 0.60 102.58 -58.71
C ILE A 328 2.11 102.81 -58.93
N ASN A 329 2.60 103.97 -58.48
CA ASN A 329 4.04 104.30 -58.47
C ASN A 329 4.86 103.17 -57.82
N PRO A 330 6.00 102.73 -58.41
CA PRO A 330 6.82 101.63 -57.89
C PRO A 330 7.14 101.70 -56.39
N SER A 331 7.48 102.87 -55.84
CA SER A 331 7.80 103.00 -54.41
C SER A 331 6.58 102.81 -53.51
N GLN A 332 5.40 103.27 -53.94
CA GLN A 332 4.14 103.05 -53.23
C GLN A 332 3.66 101.60 -53.37
N LYS A 333 3.95 100.99 -54.52
CA LYS A 333 3.65 99.58 -54.83
C LYS A 333 4.43 98.65 -53.90
N GLU A 334 5.68 98.97 -53.58
CA GLU A 334 6.49 98.22 -52.61
C GLU A 334 5.92 98.28 -51.18
N ILE A 335 5.48 99.46 -50.73
CA ILE A 335 4.87 99.65 -49.41
C ILE A 335 3.57 98.83 -49.28
N ILE A 336 2.70 98.88 -50.29
CA ILE A 336 1.47 98.09 -50.31
C ILE A 336 1.79 96.59 -50.39
N PHE A 337 2.78 96.18 -51.19
CA PHE A 337 3.17 94.77 -51.31
C PHE A 337 3.62 94.19 -49.96
N ASN A 338 4.45 94.93 -49.21
CA ASN A 338 4.88 94.51 -47.88
C ASN A 338 3.69 94.39 -46.92
N SER A 339 2.75 95.34 -46.97
CA SER A 339 1.53 95.29 -46.15
C SER A 339 0.62 94.10 -46.51
N ILE A 340 0.50 93.76 -47.80
CA ILE A 340 -0.25 92.58 -48.27
C ILE A 340 0.42 91.29 -47.78
N ARG A 341 1.75 91.23 -47.82
CA ARG A 341 2.50 90.07 -47.34
C ARG A 341 2.31 89.85 -45.84
N GLU A 342 2.42 90.90 -45.04
CA GLU A 342 2.15 90.84 -43.58
C GLU A 342 0.73 90.35 -43.30
N LEU A 343 -0.27 90.89 -44.00
CA LEU A 343 -1.66 90.45 -43.86
C LEU A 343 -1.85 88.95 -44.15
N TYR A 344 -1.11 88.38 -45.11
CA TYR A 344 -1.17 86.95 -45.41
C TYR A 344 -0.64 86.12 -44.24
N ASP A 345 0.50 86.51 -43.70
CA ASP A 345 1.13 85.82 -42.56
C ASP A 345 0.23 85.91 -41.31
N ASP A 346 -0.35 87.09 -41.04
CA ASP A 346 -1.26 87.30 -39.91
C ASP A 346 -2.54 86.45 -40.03
N ILE A 347 -3.16 86.38 -41.21
CA ILE A 347 -4.34 85.54 -41.45
C ILE A 347 -3.97 84.06 -41.30
N TYR A 348 -2.82 83.64 -41.81
CA TYR A 348 -2.38 82.25 -41.74
C TYR A 348 -2.08 81.81 -40.31
N LEU A 349 -1.37 82.65 -39.54
CA LEU A 349 -1.11 82.43 -38.11
C LEU A 349 -2.41 82.41 -37.29
N GLY A 350 -3.35 83.32 -37.59
CA GLY A 350 -4.67 83.34 -36.96
C GLY A 350 -5.49 82.08 -37.24
N LEU A 351 -5.38 81.51 -38.45
CA LEU A 351 -6.05 80.26 -38.80
C LEU A 351 -5.42 79.06 -38.09
N ILE A 352 -4.10 79.01 -37.95
CA ILE A 352 -3.42 77.94 -37.21
C ILE A 352 -3.73 78.01 -35.72
N SER A 353 -3.80 79.21 -35.15
CA SER A 353 -3.99 79.39 -33.70
C SER A 353 -5.43 79.13 -33.21
N ASN A 354 -6.41 79.06 -34.12
CA ASN A 354 -7.82 78.78 -33.83
C ASN A 354 -8.22 77.29 -34.08
N TYR A 355 -7.25 76.44 -34.44
CA TYR A 355 -7.36 74.98 -34.46
C TYR A 355 -6.56 74.39 -33.30
#